data_AF-A0A936MU79-F1
#
_entry.id   AF-A0A936MU79-F1
#
_cell.length_a   1.000
_cell.length_b   1.000
_cell.length_c   1.000
_cell.angle_alpha   90.00
_cell.angle_beta   90.00
_cell.angle_gamma   90.00
#
_symmetry.space_group_name_H-M   'P 1'
#
loop_
_entity.id
_entity.type
_entity.pdbx_description
1 polymer ?
#
loop_
_entity_poly.entity_id
_entity_poly.type
_entity_poly.pdbx_seq_one_letter_code
_entity_poly.pdbx_strand_id
1 'polypeptide(L)'
;MKLSPDEVRAVRVALRKMKRAFGSFHVLAAKIGISANTLRRLVNPNRTPPTGTFAIRLAAVAGVPVEVLLGGKVIVTAPIIGRAA
;
A
#
# COMPACT_ATOMS: atom_id res chain seq x y z
N MET A 1 -10.33 0.90 -13.14
CA MET A 1 -9.90 2.31 -13.14
C MET A 1 -8.38 2.39 -13.27
N LYS A 2 -7.90 3.11 -14.29
CA LYS A 2 -6.47 3.32 -14.57
C LYS A 2 -6.03 4.61 -13.87
N LEU A 3 -4.91 4.53 -13.14
CA LEU A 3 -4.35 5.65 -12.38
C LEU A 3 -3.42 6.48 -13.28
N SER A 4 -3.29 7.77 -12.96
CA SER A 4 -2.28 8.65 -13.56
C SER A 4 -0.86 8.22 -13.13
N PRO A 5 0.20 8.67 -13.84
CA PRO A 5 1.58 8.35 -13.46
C PRO A 5 1.94 8.79 -12.03
N ASP A 6 1.45 9.94 -11.59
CA ASP A 6 1.72 10.47 -10.25
C ASP A 6 0.98 9.71 -9.18
N GLU A 7 -0.28 9.34 -9.44
CA GLU A 7 -1.07 8.46 -8.57
C GLU A 7 -0.41 7.09 -8.41
N VAL A 8 0.08 6.50 -9.51
CA VAL A 8 0.85 5.24 -9.46
C VAL A 8 2.09 5.40 -8.58
N ARG A 9 2.80 6.51 -8.72
CA ARG A 9 3.98 6.81 -7.90
C ARG A 9 3.61 6.94 -6.42
N ALA A 10 2.52 7.66 -6.11
CA ALA A 10 2.00 7.83 -4.76
C ALA A 10 1.63 6.48 -4.11
N VAL A 11 0.89 5.62 -4.83
CA VAL A 11 0.52 4.28 -4.36
C VAL A 11 1.76 3.43 -4.07
N ARG A 12 2.79 3.48 -4.94
CA ARG A 12 4.05 2.75 -4.71
C ARG A 12 4.80 3.25 -3.48
N VAL A 13 4.83 4.56 -3.27
CA VAL A 13 5.43 5.16 -2.07
C VAL A 13 4.67 4.73 -0.82
N ALA A 14 3.33 4.81 -0.84
CA ALA A 14 2.48 4.35 0.26
C ALA A 14 2.74 2.86 0.58
N LEU A 15 2.76 2.00 -0.44
CA LEU A 15 3.04 0.58 -0.29
C LEU A 15 4.42 0.32 0.35
N ARG A 16 5.45 1.08 -0.03
CA ARG A 16 6.79 0.98 0.60
C ARG A 16 6.79 1.44 2.06
N LYS A 17 6.10 2.54 2.37
CA LYS A 17 5.95 3.03 3.74
C LYS A 17 5.23 2.00 4.62
N MET A 18 4.13 1.44 4.12
CA MET A 18 3.39 0.37 4.81
C MET A 18 4.26 -0.87 4.99
N LYS A 19 5.01 -1.32 3.97
CA LYS A 19 5.94 -2.44 4.15
C LYS A 19 6.93 -2.21 5.29
N ARG A 20 7.42 -0.97 5.46
CA ARG A 20 8.31 -0.61 6.58
C ARG A 20 7.57 -0.65 7.92
N ALA A 21 6.37 -0.07 7.98
CA ALA A 21 5.52 -0.06 9.18
C ALA A 21 5.09 -1.46 9.65
N PHE A 22 4.74 -2.35 8.72
CA PHE A 22 4.33 -3.74 9.01
C PHE A 22 5.51 -4.74 9.07
N GLY A 23 6.73 -4.30 8.81
CA GLY A 23 7.95 -5.12 8.77
C GLY A 23 8.13 -5.98 7.51
N SER A 24 7.06 -6.58 6.97
CA SER A 24 7.17 -7.49 5.82
C SER A 24 6.01 -7.37 4.81
N PHE A 25 6.29 -7.79 3.56
CA PHE A 25 5.24 -7.95 2.56
C PHE A 25 4.28 -9.10 2.87
N HIS A 26 4.70 -10.11 3.63
CA HIS A 26 3.81 -11.23 3.99
C HIS A 26 2.72 -10.78 4.96
N VAL A 27 3.07 -10.01 5.99
CA VAL A 27 2.10 -9.43 6.95
C VAL A 27 1.15 -8.46 6.25
N LEU A 28 1.69 -7.59 5.39
CA LEU A 28 0.88 -6.65 4.62
C LEU A 28 -0.05 -7.36 3.62
N ALA A 29 0.44 -8.40 2.94
CA ALA A 29 -0.32 -9.24 2.03
C ALA A 29 -1.53 -9.90 2.72
N ALA A 30 -1.32 -10.44 3.93
CA ALA A 30 -2.39 -11.03 4.72
C ALA A 30 -3.50 -10.02 5.07
N LYS A 31 -3.13 -8.77 5.41
CA LYS A 31 -4.10 -7.71 5.70
C LYS A 31 -4.85 -7.18 4.47
N ILE A 32 -4.18 -7.12 3.32
CA ILE A 32 -4.81 -6.68 2.06
C ILE A 32 -5.63 -7.82 1.41
N GLY A 33 -5.35 -9.08 1.76
CA GLY A 33 -6.00 -10.26 1.19
C GLY A 33 -5.50 -10.59 -0.22
N ILE A 34 -4.20 -10.39 -0.50
CA ILE A 34 -3.58 -10.74 -1.79
C ILE A 34 -2.22 -11.39 -1.57
N SER A 35 -1.64 -12.01 -2.61
CA SER A 35 -0.32 -12.65 -2.47
C SER A 35 0.82 -11.65 -2.25
N ALA A 36 1.83 -12.03 -1.46
CA ALA A 36 3.05 -11.22 -1.28
C ALA A 36 3.83 -11.01 -2.59
N ASN A 37 3.78 -11.97 -3.52
CA ASN A 37 4.37 -11.83 -4.84
C ASN A 37 3.68 -10.74 -5.66
N THR A 38 2.35 -10.61 -5.52
CA THR A 38 1.60 -9.51 -6.14
C THR A 38 2.09 -8.17 -5.60
N LEU A 39 2.25 -8.02 -4.28
CA LEU A 39 2.78 -6.78 -3.70
C LEU A 39 4.20 -6.45 -4.20
N ARG A 40 5.09 -7.44 -4.30
CA ARG A 40 6.44 -7.25 -4.85
C ARG A 40 6.40 -6.76 -6.30
N ARG A 41 5.49 -7.28 -7.12
CA ARG A 41 5.30 -6.82 -8.51
C ARG A 41 4.77 -5.39 -8.55
N LEU A 42 3.77 -5.06 -7.73
CA LEU A 42 3.16 -3.73 -7.70
C LEU A 42 4.11 -2.63 -7.23
N VAL A 43 5.05 -2.96 -6.33
CA VAL A 43 6.05 -2.00 -5.84
C VAL A 43 7.14 -1.70 -6.88
N ASN A 44 7.38 -2.62 -7.83
CA ASN A 44 8.42 -2.49 -8.83
C ASN A 44 7.99 -1.53 -9.95
N PRO A 45 8.77 -0.49 -10.25
CA PRO A 45 8.43 0.47 -11.30
C PRO A 45 8.31 -0.12 -12.70
N ASN A 46 9.09 -1.17 -12.99
CA ASN A 46 9.23 -1.81 -14.31
C ASN A 46 8.22 -2.94 -14.54
N ARG A 47 7.24 -3.09 -13.64
CA ARG A 47 6.23 -4.14 -13.67
C ARG A 47 4.84 -3.53 -13.66
N THR A 48 3.83 -4.39 -13.57
CA THR A 48 2.41 -4.05 -13.59
C THR A 48 2.11 -2.86 -12.65
N PRO A 49 1.54 -1.76 -13.18
CA PRO A 49 1.16 -0.63 -12.35
C PRO A 49 0.01 -1.01 -11.41
N PRO A 50 -0.05 -0.43 -10.20
CA PRO A 50 -1.21 -0.54 -9.33
C PRO A 50 -2.47 0.02 -9.99
N THR A 51 -3.60 -0.60 -9.68
CA THR A 51 -4.93 -0.18 -10.13
C THR A 51 -5.61 0.70 -9.09
N GLY A 52 -6.64 1.46 -9.49
CA GLY A 52 -7.45 2.22 -8.53
C GLY A 52 -8.09 1.34 -7.45
N THR A 53 -8.56 0.14 -7.82
CA THR A 53 -9.08 -0.84 -6.85
C THR A 53 -8.04 -1.26 -5.82
N PHE A 54 -6.79 -1.43 -6.23
CA PHE A 54 -5.70 -1.70 -5.29
C PHE A 54 -5.43 -0.50 -4.37
N ALA A 55 -5.46 0.72 -4.91
CA ALA A 55 -5.29 1.94 -4.11
C ALA A 55 -6.36 2.06 -3.01
N ILE A 56 -7.63 1.75 -3.32
CA ILE A 56 -8.73 1.74 -2.34
C ILE A 56 -8.46 0.74 -1.21
N ARG A 57 -8.06 -0.50 -1.56
CA ARG A 57 -7.73 -1.53 -0.55
C ARG A 57 -6.54 -1.11 0.31
N LEU A 58 -5.52 -0.53 -0.31
CA LEU A 58 -4.34 -0.05 0.38
C LEU A 58 -4.69 1.10 1.34
N ALA A 59 -5.54 2.03 0.91
CA ALA A 59 -6.02 3.15 1.72
C ALA A 59 -6.82 2.68 2.94
N ALA A 60 -7.70 1.69 2.74
CA ALA A 60 -8.46 1.07 3.83
C ALA A 60 -7.53 0.42 4.88
N VAL A 61 -6.50 -0.32 4.46
CA VAL A 61 -5.52 -0.91 5.39
C VAL A 61 -4.65 0.14 6.06
N ALA A 62 -4.37 1.25 5.38
CA ALA A 62 -3.65 2.40 5.94
C ALA A 62 -4.53 3.26 6.87
N GLY A 63 -5.85 3.06 6.90
CA GLY A 63 -6.78 3.88 7.68
C GLY A 63 -6.89 5.33 7.18
N VAL A 64 -6.68 5.57 5.88
CA VAL A 64 -6.75 6.92 5.28
C VAL A 64 -7.73 6.95 4.10
N PRO A 65 -8.31 8.12 3.76
CA PRO A 65 -9.07 8.29 2.52
C PRO A 65 -8.20 7.98 1.29
N VAL A 66 -8.81 7.45 0.23
CA VAL A 66 -8.08 7.07 -0.99
C VAL A 66 -7.49 8.30 -1.69
N GLU A 67 -8.15 9.46 -1.61
CA GLU A 67 -7.72 10.73 -2.15
C GLU A 67 -6.43 11.21 -1.47
N VAL A 68 -6.31 11.02 -0.15
CA VAL A 68 -5.08 11.32 0.60
C VAL A 68 -3.94 10.41 0.15
N LEU A 69 -4.25 9.14 -0.13
CA LEU A 69 -3.28 8.18 -0.64
C LEU A 69 -2.79 8.53 -2.03
N LEU A 70 -3.71 8.82 -2.94
CA LEU A 70 -3.42 9.20 -4.32
C LEU A 70 -2.70 10.55 -4.41
N GLY A 71 -3.01 11.50 -3.51
CA GLY A 71 -2.32 12.78 -3.40
C GLY A 71 -0.90 12.70 -2.80
N GLY A 72 -0.41 11.50 -2.46
CA GLY A 72 0.96 11.30 -1.94
C GLY A 72 1.20 11.78 -0.51
N LYS A 73 0.15 12.23 0.19
CA LYS A 73 0.22 12.79 1.56
C LYS A 73 0.12 11.72 2.64
N VAL A 74 0.40 10.45 2.32
CA VAL A 74 0.28 9.36 3.29
C VAL A 74 1.35 9.48 4.37
N ILE A 75 0.87 9.77 5.58
CA ILE A 75 1.58 9.52 6.83
C ILE A 75 1.11 8.15 7.33
N VAL A 76 1.97 7.14 7.19
CA VAL A 76 1.68 5.81 7.74
C VAL A 76 2.20 5.82 9.17
N THR A 77 1.32 6.04 10.15
CA THR A 77 1.60 5.61 11.51
C THR A 77 1.67 4.08 11.50
N ALA A 78 2.70 3.51 12.12
CA ALA A 78 2.73 2.07 12.29
C ALA A 78 1.43 1.67 12.99
N PRO A 79 0.67 0.69 12.47
CA PRO A 79 -0.40 0.14 13.27
C PRO A 79 0.24 -0.32 14.58
N ILE A 80 -0.34 0.08 15.71
CA ILE A 80 -0.01 -0.55 16.98
C ILE A 80 -0.49 -2.00 16.82
N ILE A 81 0.39 -2.86 16.31
CA ILE A 81 0.22 -4.30 16.40
C ILE A 81 0.50 -4.54 17.87
N GLY A 82 -0.56 -4.62 18.68
CA GLY A 82 -0.44 -4.92 20.10
C GLY A 82 0.55 -6.06 20.26
N ARG A 83 1.71 -5.75 20.86
CA ARG A 83 2.64 -6.75 21.32
C ARG A 83 1.87 -7.44 22.44
N ALA A 84 1.32 -8.63 22.16
CA ALA A 84 0.82 -9.48 23.23
C ALA A 84 1.98 -9.68 24.22
N ALA A 85 1.69 -9.40 25.49
CA ALA A 85 2.61 -9.47 26.62
C ALA A 85 3.26 -10.85 26.73
#